data_AF-A0A6P8SVF8-F1
#
_entry.id   AF-A0A6P8SVF8-F1
#
_cell.length_a   1.000
_cell.length_b   1.000
_cell.length_c   1.000
_cell.angle_alpha   90.00
_cell.angle_beta   90.00
_cell.angle_gamma   90.00
#
_symmetry.space_group_name_H-M   'P 1'
#
loop_
_entity.id
_entity.type
_entity.pdbx_description
1 polymer ?
#
loop_
_entity_poly.entity_id
_entity_poly.type
_entity_poly.pdbx_seq_one_letter_code
_entity_poly.pdbx_strand_id
1 'polypeptide(L)'
;MKLLLLLAVAASQMELSASVRVTMNAPGGNIDISTLPITFYGKTYTWVHVKMANKVEVCFKNDPTEDGIDCMMTNDGVASDNLEYNIRISTLNPRPQFVNIKTQSLGYLYLRFKSGATSVMAWAFYNHGLQTGLRFFHYRGHPFSASLDISTNVGGTVMDTWKPRSGRSTFRDLSGCRGSGGAVMPGIEMPYLGPCSSGVCSLSAVLSTVTCGPAEVCQADNTRRHSLAMGLSIMEVFVWSFTAGGIPVSIYARTDPPCTGPASSGTWHRGQISETFPER
;
A
#
# COMPACT_ATOMS: atom_id res chain seq x y z
N MET A 1 -33.63 9.79 40.30
CA MET A 1 -32.63 10.22 39.29
C MET A 1 -31.35 9.36 39.22
N LYS A 2 -31.29 8.15 39.83
CA LYS A 2 -30.15 7.22 39.72
C LYS A 2 -30.39 6.03 38.79
N LEU A 3 -31.65 5.72 38.47
CA LEU A 3 -32.01 4.55 37.65
C LEU A 3 -31.84 4.80 36.14
N LEU A 4 -32.02 6.05 35.68
CA LEU A 4 -31.89 6.43 34.27
C LEU A 4 -30.43 6.46 33.77
N LEU A 5 -29.45 6.64 34.67
CA LEU A 5 -28.02 6.61 34.33
C LEU A 5 -27.47 5.18 34.17
N LEU A 6 -28.11 4.17 34.77
CA LEU A 6 -27.69 2.77 34.67
C LEU A 6 -28.11 2.10 33.35
N LEU A 7 -29.18 2.60 32.70
CA LEU A 7 -29.62 2.08 31.39
C LEU A 7 -28.75 2.58 30.22
N ALA A 8 -28.11 3.75 30.35
CA ALA A 8 -27.21 4.28 29.32
C ALA A 8 -25.87 3.53 29.23
N VAL A 9 -25.39 2.93 30.34
CA VAL A 9 -24.12 2.18 30.39
C VAL A 9 -24.28 0.74 29.88
N ALA A 10 -25.49 0.18 29.90
CA ALA A 10 -25.75 -1.16 29.38
C ALA A 10 -25.88 -1.21 27.84
N ALA A 11 -26.20 -0.08 27.19
CA ALA A 11 -26.34 -0.02 25.74
C ALA A 11 -25.01 0.12 24.98
N SER A 12 -23.90 0.44 25.67
CA SER A 12 -22.58 0.60 25.04
C SER A 12 -21.77 -0.69 24.86
N GLN A 13 -22.34 -1.87 25.18
CA GLN A 13 -21.65 -3.16 25.05
C GLN A 13 -22.28 -4.13 24.05
N MET A 14 -23.22 -3.67 23.21
CA MET A 14 -23.58 -4.46 22.03
C MET A 14 -22.49 -4.30 20.97
N GLU A 15 -21.40 -5.06 21.10
CA GLU A 15 -20.59 -5.44 19.93
C GLU A 15 -21.50 -6.27 19.02
N LEU A 16 -22.14 -5.60 18.07
CA LEU A 16 -22.93 -6.25 17.04
C LEU A 16 -21.95 -7.02 16.14
N SER A 17 -21.69 -8.29 16.49
CA SER A 17 -20.93 -9.18 15.63
C SER A 17 -21.80 -9.53 14.43
N ALA A 18 -21.78 -8.66 13.41
CA ALA A 18 -22.41 -8.93 12.14
C ALA A 18 -21.67 -10.09 11.48
N SER A 19 -22.38 -11.18 11.21
CA SER A 19 -21.86 -12.31 10.43
C SER A 19 -22.78 -12.55 9.25
N VAL A 20 -22.31 -12.26 8.04
CA VAL A 20 -23.05 -12.52 6.81
C VAL A 20 -22.52 -13.82 6.22
N ARG A 21 -23.37 -14.80 5.94
CA ARG A 21 -22.94 -16.06 5.31
C ARG A 21 -23.64 -16.22 3.97
N VAL A 22 -22.87 -16.32 2.90
CA VAL A 22 -23.39 -16.42 1.54
C VAL A 22 -22.63 -17.51 0.80
N THR A 23 -23.32 -18.15 -0.13
CA THR A 23 -22.81 -19.21 -0.98
C THR A 23 -22.71 -18.72 -2.42
N MET A 24 -21.63 -19.09 -3.09
CA MET A 24 -21.34 -18.75 -4.48
C MET A 24 -20.92 -20.03 -5.22
N ASN A 25 -21.41 -20.21 -6.44
CA ASN A 25 -21.05 -21.36 -7.27
C ASN A 25 -19.95 -20.98 -8.27
N ALA A 26 -19.27 -21.97 -8.85
CA ALA A 26 -18.36 -21.77 -9.96
C ALA A 26 -19.04 -21.01 -11.13
N PRO A 27 -18.32 -20.11 -11.84
CA PRO A 27 -16.88 -19.90 -11.78
C PRO A 27 -16.41 -18.92 -10.68
N GLY A 28 -17.30 -18.43 -9.81
CA GLY A 28 -17.01 -17.41 -8.81
C GLY A 28 -17.69 -16.07 -9.09
N GLY A 29 -17.19 -14.97 -8.51
CA GLY A 29 -17.88 -13.68 -8.50
C GLY A 29 -17.28 -12.66 -7.54
N ASN A 30 -17.96 -11.51 -7.42
CA ASN A 30 -17.55 -10.40 -6.56
C ASN A 30 -18.20 -10.49 -5.17
N ILE A 31 -17.45 -10.09 -4.15
CA ILE A 31 -17.85 -10.02 -2.74
C ILE A 31 -17.61 -8.58 -2.27
N ASP A 32 -18.65 -7.95 -1.75
CA ASP A 32 -18.56 -6.64 -1.08
C ASP A 32 -17.99 -6.85 0.32
N ILE A 33 -16.85 -6.23 0.59
CA ILE A 33 -16.16 -6.23 1.88
C ILE A 33 -16.04 -4.81 2.45
N SER A 34 -16.85 -3.85 2.00
CA SER A 34 -16.85 -2.46 2.49
C SER A 34 -17.08 -2.34 4.00
N THR A 35 -17.77 -3.30 4.61
CA THR A 35 -17.98 -3.39 6.06
C THR A 35 -16.74 -3.83 6.84
N LEU A 36 -15.78 -4.49 6.17
CA LEU A 36 -14.49 -4.88 6.73
C LEU A 36 -13.41 -4.76 5.63
N PRO A 37 -13.00 -3.53 5.27
CA PRO A 37 -12.03 -3.33 4.21
C PRO A 37 -10.72 -4.04 4.52
N ILE A 38 -10.08 -4.66 3.53
CA ILE A 38 -8.83 -5.40 3.73
C ILE A 38 -7.68 -4.59 3.16
N THR A 39 -6.62 -4.41 3.94
CA THR A 39 -5.38 -3.76 3.49
C THR A 39 -4.40 -4.81 2.97
N PHE A 40 -4.06 -4.79 1.68
CA PHE A 40 -3.16 -5.74 1.05
C PHE A 40 -1.96 -4.99 0.45
N TYR A 41 -0.77 -5.22 1.02
CA TYR A 41 0.47 -4.52 0.66
C TYR A 41 0.30 -2.98 0.56
N GLY A 42 -0.25 -2.38 1.61
CA GLY A 42 -0.33 -0.92 1.77
C GLY A 42 -1.49 -0.24 1.03
N LYS A 43 -2.31 -0.98 0.28
CA LYS A 43 -3.55 -0.46 -0.32
C LYS A 43 -4.77 -1.12 0.34
N THR A 44 -5.80 -0.35 0.65
CA THR A 44 -7.04 -0.83 1.26
C THR A 44 -8.10 -1.05 0.18
N TYR A 45 -8.82 -2.17 0.29
CA TYR A 45 -9.80 -2.63 -0.69
C TYR A 45 -11.16 -2.89 -0.06
N THR A 46 -12.21 -2.62 -0.83
CA THR A 46 -13.61 -2.75 -0.43
C THR A 46 -14.34 -3.86 -1.20
N TRP A 47 -13.70 -4.47 -2.19
CA TRP A 47 -14.24 -5.58 -2.97
C TRP A 47 -13.21 -6.70 -3.12
N VAL A 48 -13.71 -7.93 -3.22
CA VAL A 48 -12.92 -9.12 -3.54
C VAL A 48 -13.58 -9.87 -4.69
N HIS A 49 -12.84 -10.13 -5.75
CA HIS A 49 -13.24 -11.06 -6.80
C HIS A 49 -12.64 -12.44 -6.52
N VAL A 50 -13.48 -13.46 -6.50
CA VAL A 50 -13.03 -14.85 -6.34
C VAL A 50 -13.33 -15.61 -7.61
N LYS A 51 -12.33 -16.32 -8.14
CA LYS A 51 -12.49 -17.24 -9.26
C LYS A 51 -12.20 -18.67 -8.79
N MET A 52 -13.11 -19.57 -9.11
CA MET A 52 -13.09 -21.00 -8.81
C MET A 52 -13.24 -21.76 -10.11
N ALA A 53 -12.10 -22.15 -10.69
CA ALA A 53 -12.08 -23.01 -11.87
C ALA A 53 -11.02 -24.10 -11.64
N ASN A 54 -10.05 -24.24 -12.54
CA ASN A 54 -8.89 -25.11 -12.36
C ASN A 54 -7.79 -24.49 -11.48
N LYS A 55 -8.07 -23.36 -10.86
CA LYS A 55 -7.27 -22.72 -9.82
C LYS A 55 -8.20 -21.82 -9.03
N VAL A 56 -7.82 -21.55 -7.78
CA VAL A 56 -8.50 -20.54 -6.97
C VAL A 56 -7.68 -19.25 -7.03
N GLU A 57 -8.37 -18.16 -7.34
CA GLU A 57 -7.79 -16.83 -7.42
C GLU A 57 -8.68 -15.87 -6.64
N VAL A 58 -8.07 -15.12 -5.73
CA VAL A 58 -8.74 -14.13 -4.88
C VAL A 58 -8.04 -12.80 -5.12
N CYS A 59 -8.72 -11.88 -5.80
CA CYS A 59 -8.18 -10.59 -6.19
C CYS A 59 -8.92 -9.46 -5.50
N PHE A 60 -8.17 -8.47 -5.03
CA PHE A 60 -8.69 -7.31 -4.31
C PHE A 60 -8.96 -6.13 -5.26
N LYS A 61 -10.08 -5.45 -5.04
CA LYS A 61 -10.62 -4.39 -5.91
C LYS A 61 -11.22 -3.24 -5.10
N ASN A 62 -11.31 -2.06 -5.69
CA ASN A 62 -12.03 -0.92 -5.10
C ASN A 62 -13.39 -0.68 -5.77
N ASP A 63 -13.53 -1.18 -6.99
CA ASP A 63 -14.78 -1.17 -7.74
C ASP A 63 -15.10 -2.60 -8.24
N PRO A 64 -16.37 -3.05 -8.18
CA PRO A 64 -16.75 -4.39 -8.66
C PRO A 64 -16.55 -4.60 -10.18
N THR A 65 -16.45 -3.52 -10.95
CA THR A 65 -16.25 -3.53 -12.42
C THR A 65 -14.77 -3.50 -12.83
N GLU A 66 -13.87 -3.12 -11.92
CA GLU A 66 -12.43 -3.12 -12.18
C GLU A 66 -11.86 -4.54 -12.28
N ASP A 67 -10.75 -4.69 -12.99
CA ASP A 67 -9.92 -5.87 -12.89
C ASP A 67 -9.11 -5.84 -11.59
N GLY A 68 -9.04 -6.99 -10.93
CA GLY A 68 -8.31 -7.14 -9.67
C GLY A 68 -6.86 -7.42 -10.01
N ILE A 69 -5.99 -6.42 -9.86
CA ILE A 69 -4.56 -6.54 -10.19
C ILE A 69 -3.72 -7.11 -9.05
N ASP A 70 -4.29 -7.13 -7.85
CA ASP A 70 -3.62 -7.58 -6.63
C ASP A 70 -4.30 -8.86 -6.15
N CYS A 71 -3.62 -9.98 -6.27
CA CYS A 71 -4.23 -11.30 -6.18
C CYS A 71 -3.42 -12.27 -5.33
N MET A 72 -4.13 -13.22 -4.73
CA MET A 72 -3.56 -14.46 -4.24
C MET A 72 -4.14 -15.61 -5.02
N MET A 73 -3.28 -16.52 -5.50
CA MET A 73 -3.74 -17.62 -6.33
C MET A 73 -3.04 -18.93 -6.00
N THR A 74 -3.78 -20.02 -6.20
CA THR A 74 -3.20 -21.35 -6.24
C THR A 74 -2.58 -21.56 -7.63
N ASN A 75 -1.37 -22.10 -7.67
CA ASN A 75 -0.71 -22.41 -8.94
C ASN A 75 -1.35 -23.65 -9.61
N ASP A 76 -1.99 -24.52 -8.81
CA ASP A 76 -2.66 -25.74 -9.27
C ASP A 76 -4.11 -25.85 -8.79
N GLY A 77 -4.85 -26.70 -9.50
CA GLY A 77 -6.28 -26.87 -9.41
C GLY A 77 -6.76 -27.57 -8.16
N VAL A 78 -7.05 -26.75 -7.16
CA VAL A 78 -8.05 -27.08 -6.16
C VAL A 78 -9.41 -27.04 -6.87
N ALA A 79 -9.93 -28.21 -7.27
CA ALA A 79 -11.27 -28.32 -7.82
C ALA A 79 -12.28 -27.89 -6.75
N SER A 80 -12.73 -26.64 -6.84
CA SER A 80 -13.76 -26.07 -6.00
C SER A 80 -14.92 -25.68 -6.90
N ASP A 81 -16.11 -26.21 -6.62
CA ASP A 81 -17.33 -25.88 -7.34
C ASP A 81 -18.18 -24.86 -6.58
N ASN A 82 -17.88 -24.66 -5.29
CA ASN A 82 -18.65 -23.82 -4.39
C ASN A 82 -17.76 -23.07 -3.39
N LEU A 83 -18.13 -21.84 -3.08
CA LEU A 83 -17.54 -20.98 -2.04
C LEU A 83 -18.61 -20.61 -1.04
N GLU A 84 -18.37 -20.88 0.24
CA GLU A 84 -19.05 -20.22 1.34
C GLU A 84 -18.16 -19.09 1.87
N TYR A 85 -18.65 -17.86 1.90
CA TYR A 85 -17.93 -16.76 2.54
C TYR A 85 -18.66 -16.24 3.78
N ASN A 86 -17.87 -15.73 4.72
CA ASN A 86 -18.36 -15.09 5.93
C ASN A 86 -17.51 -13.88 6.31
N ILE A 87 -18.13 -12.72 6.46
CA ILE A 87 -17.49 -11.54 7.02
C ILE A 87 -17.89 -11.46 8.48
N ARG A 88 -16.93 -11.36 9.38
CA ARG A 88 -17.18 -11.12 10.81
C ARG A 88 -16.45 -9.90 11.29
N ILE A 89 -17.20 -9.00 11.92
CA ILE A 89 -16.65 -7.93 12.73
C ILE A 89 -16.58 -8.47 14.17
N SER A 90 -15.36 -8.63 14.67
CA SER A 90 -15.14 -9.18 16.01
C SER A 90 -13.72 -8.85 16.46
N THR A 91 -13.62 -8.16 17.59
CA THR A 91 -12.36 -7.88 18.28
C THR A 91 -11.89 -9.08 19.08
N LEU A 92 -12.79 -9.99 19.46
CA LEU A 92 -12.56 -11.11 20.40
C LEU A 92 -11.78 -12.30 19.82
N ASN A 93 -11.20 -12.19 18.64
CA ASN A 93 -10.46 -13.31 18.06
C ASN A 93 -9.17 -13.58 18.84
N PRO A 94 -8.89 -14.84 19.22
CA PRO A 94 -7.60 -15.21 19.79
C PRO A 94 -6.52 -14.81 18.79
N ARG A 95 -5.52 -14.05 19.25
CA ARG A 95 -4.41 -13.55 18.42
C ARG A 95 -3.91 -14.70 17.54
N PRO A 96 -4.15 -14.66 16.22
CA PRO A 96 -3.54 -15.63 15.34
C PRO A 96 -2.02 -15.51 15.50
N GLN A 97 -1.29 -16.61 15.32
CA GLN A 97 0.17 -16.65 15.52
C GLN A 97 0.92 -15.93 14.39
N PHE A 98 0.64 -14.64 14.19
CA PHE A 98 1.40 -13.78 13.30
C PHE A 98 2.64 -13.29 14.05
N VAL A 99 3.82 -13.54 13.46
CA VAL A 99 5.10 -13.14 14.07
C VAL A 99 5.21 -11.61 14.12
N ASN A 100 4.76 -10.92 13.07
CA ASN A 100 4.99 -9.49 12.86
C ASN A 100 3.75 -8.60 13.13
N ILE A 101 2.56 -9.17 13.23
CA ILE A 101 1.33 -8.42 13.52
C ILE A 101 1.01 -8.53 15.02
N LYS A 102 1.07 -7.40 15.72
CA LYS A 102 0.88 -7.33 17.19
C LYS A 102 -0.45 -6.70 17.61
N THR A 103 -1.11 -6.01 16.69
CA THR A 103 -2.40 -5.36 16.91
C THR A 103 -3.52 -6.39 16.97
N GLN A 104 -4.62 -6.04 17.64
CA GLN A 104 -5.83 -6.86 17.66
C GLN A 104 -6.52 -6.82 16.30
N SER A 105 -7.14 -7.93 15.91
CA SER A 105 -7.92 -7.96 14.67
C SER A 105 -9.24 -7.22 14.86
N LEU A 106 -9.64 -6.43 13.88
CA LEU A 106 -10.94 -5.76 13.82
C LEU A 106 -12.05 -6.71 13.34
N GLY A 107 -11.66 -7.82 12.72
CA GLY A 107 -12.56 -8.78 12.10
C GLY A 107 -11.84 -9.58 11.01
N TYR A 108 -12.57 -10.50 10.37
CA TYR A 108 -12.01 -11.28 9.27
C TYR A 108 -13.02 -11.57 8.16
N LEU A 109 -12.49 -11.65 6.93
CA LEU A 109 -13.14 -12.28 5.79
C LEU A 109 -12.72 -13.76 5.75
N TYR A 110 -13.68 -14.66 5.85
CA TYR A 110 -13.47 -16.11 5.75
C TYR A 110 -14.04 -16.64 4.45
N LEU A 111 -13.22 -17.28 3.65
CA LEU A 111 -13.56 -17.93 2.39
C LEU A 111 -13.37 -19.43 2.57
N ARG A 112 -14.42 -20.23 2.38
CA ARG A 112 -14.38 -21.69 2.47
C ARG A 112 -14.73 -22.29 1.12
N PHE A 113 -13.75 -22.92 0.51
CA PHE A 113 -13.83 -23.56 -0.79
C PHE A 113 -14.27 -25.01 -0.62
N LYS A 114 -15.26 -25.42 -1.39
CA LYS A 114 -15.92 -26.72 -1.31
C LYS A 114 -15.93 -27.41 -2.66
N SER A 115 -15.91 -28.73 -2.61
CA SER A 115 -16.19 -29.65 -3.73
C SER A 115 -17.40 -30.47 -3.32
N GLY A 116 -18.56 -30.17 -3.91
CA GLY A 116 -19.85 -30.64 -3.44
C GLY A 116 -20.12 -30.26 -1.98
N ALA A 117 -20.38 -31.27 -1.14
CA ALA A 117 -20.65 -31.04 0.29
C ALA A 117 -19.37 -30.82 1.12
N THR A 118 -18.20 -31.15 0.58
CA THR A 118 -16.97 -31.28 1.37
C THR A 118 -16.10 -30.03 1.28
N SER A 119 -15.54 -29.60 2.41
CA SER A 119 -14.61 -28.47 2.44
C SER A 119 -13.21 -28.93 2.04
N VAL A 120 -12.63 -28.27 1.04
CA VAL A 120 -11.30 -28.60 0.51
C VAL A 120 -10.25 -27.70 1.15
N MET A 121 -10.50 -26.38 1.19
CA MET A 121 -9.62 -25.43 1.84
C MET A 121 -10.39 -24.20 2.35
N ALA A 122 -9.75 -23.43 3.23
CA ALA A 122 -10.30 -22.17 3.73
C ALA A 122 -9.23 -21.11 3.93
N TRP A 123 -9.55 -19.88 3.57
CA TRP A 123 -8.70 -18.70 3.68
C TRP A 123 -9.40 -17.71 4.62
N ALA A 124 -8.67 -17.18 5.60
CA ALA A 124 -9.19 -16.18 6.51
C ALA A 124 -8.26 -14.96 6.51
N PHE A 125 -8.75 -13.84 5.99
CA PHE A 125 -8.05 -12.56 5.97
C PHE A 125 -8.47 -11.76 7.20
N TYR A 126 -7.55 -11.63 8.16
CA TYR A 126 -7.75 -10.86 9.38
C TYR A 126 -7.34 -9.42 9.12
N ASN A 127 -8.28 -8.50 9.33
CA ASN A 127 -8.03 -7.07 9.28
C ASN A 127 -7.39 -6.61 10.59
N HIS A 128 -6.22 -5.98 10.52
CA HIS A 128 -5.50 -5.38 11.63
C HIS A 128 -5.24 -3.88 11.41
N GLY A 129 -6.09 -3.22 10.62
CA GLY A 129 -5.96 -1.83 10.17
C GLY A 129 -5.10 -1.74 8.92
N LEU A 130 -3.87 -1.25 9.08
CA LEU A 130 -2.88 -1.15 7.99
C LEU A 130 -2.18 -2.48 7.69
N GLN A 131 -2.38 -3.47 8.56
CA GLN A 131 -1.82 -4.81 8.43
C GLN A 131 -2.92 -5.81 8.13
N THR A 132 -2.59 -6.86 7.39
CA THR A 132 -3.49 -7.99 7.14
C THR A 132 -2.75 -9.30 7.36
N GLY A 133 -3.36 -10.15 8.17
CA GLY A 133 -2.86 -11.51 8.38
C GLY A 133 -3.72 -12.51 7.63
N LEU A 134 -3.10 -13.49 6.98
CA LEU A 134 -3.79 -14.61 6.35
C LEU A 134 -3.61 -15.87 7.18
N ARG A 135 -4.73 -16.54 7.49
CA ARG A 135 -4.73 -17.95 7.87
C ARG A 135 -5.24 -18.78 6.70
N PHE A 136 -4.41 -19.69 6.23
CA PHE A 136 -4.80 -20.71 5.28
C PHE A 136 -4.98 -22.05 5.99
N PHE A 137 -5.99 -22.81 5.60
CA PHE A 137 -6.20 -24.17 6.08
C PHE A 137 -6.56 -25.10 4.93
N HIS A 138 -5.85 -26.23 4.85
CA HIS A 138 -6.18 -27.33 3.95
C HIS A 138 -6.77 -28.50 4.75
N TYR A 139 -7.97 -28.94 4.38
CA TYR A 139 -8.63 -30.07 5.05
C TYR A 139 -7.96 -31.39 4.67
N ARG A 140 -7.82 -32.31 5.64
CA ARG A 140 -7.21 -33.63 5.38
C ARG A 140 -8.07 -34.45 4.43
N GLY A 141 -7.44 -35.41 3.73
CA GLY A 141 -8.14 -36.37 2.87
C GLY A 141 -8.50 -35.84 1.48
N HIS A 142 -8.09 -34.62 1.14
CA HIS A 142 -8.31 -34.01 -0.17
C HIS A 142 -6.93 -33.81 -0.82
N PRO A 143 -6.38 -34.81 -1.51
CA PRO A 143 -5.08 -34.67 -2.12
C PRO A 143 -5.15 -33.61 -3.23
N PHE A 144 -4.20 -32.68 -3.22
CA PHE A 144 -3.91 -31.89 -4.40
C PHE A 144 -3.31 -32.81 -5.47
N SER A 145 -3.66 -32.62 -6.74
CA SER A 145 -3.11 -33.39 -7.85
C SER A 145 -1.61 -33.17 -8.05
N ALA A 146 -1.07 -32.07 -7.49
CA ALA A 146 0.34 -31.68 -7.50
C ALA A 146 0.73 -30.98 -6.18
N SER A 147 1.97 -30.49 -6.09
CA SER A 147 2.39 -29.58 -5.02
C SER A 147 1.53 -28.31 -5.05
N LEU A 148 0.61 -28.14 -4.09
CA LEU A 148 -0.11 -26.87 -3.99
C LEU A 148 0.87 -25.77 -3.61
N ASP A 149 1.06 -24.83 -4.52
CA ASP A 149 1.78 -23.60 -4.26
C ASP A 149 0.80 -22.43 -4.27
N ILE A 150 0.96 -21.51 -3.32
CA ILE A 150 0.17 -20.29 -3.23
C ILE A 150 1.10 -19.12 -3.49
N SER A 151 0.76 -18.34 -4.50
CA SER A 151 1.49 -17.14 -4.88
C SER A 151 0.69 -15.89 -4.53
N THR A 152 1.42 -14.86 -4.13
CA THR A 152 0.89 -13.51 -3.87
C THR A 152 1.42 -12.60 -4.97
N ASN A 153 0.53 -11.95 -5.71
CA ASN A 153 0.86 -11.03 -6.79
C ASN A 153 0.34 -9.62 -6.44
N VAL A 154 1.20 -8.63 -6.59
CA VAL A 154 0.88 -7.22 -6.41
C VAL A 154 1.27 -6.46 -7.67
N GLY A 155 0.29 -5.89 -8.36
CA GLY A 155 0.51 -5.10 -9.59
C GLY A 155 1.29 -5.85 -10.68
N GLY A 156 1.12 -7.16 -10.79
CA GLY A 156 1.85 -8.02 -11.73
C GLY A 156 3.14 -8.65 -11.18
N THR A 157 3.64 -8.20 -10.03
CA THR A 157 4.87 -8.72 -9.39
C THR A 157 4.56 -9.80 -8.36
N VAL A 158 5.23 -10.94 -8.43
CA VAL A 158 5.11 -11.99 -7.40
C VAL A 158 5.89 -11.59 -6.15
N MET A 159 5.19 -11.39 -5.04
CA MET A 159 5.74 -10.96 -3.76
C MET A 159 6.22 -12.12 -2.88
N ASP A 160 5.49 -13.24 -2.91
CA ASP A 160 5.80 -14.44 -2.13
C ASP A 160 5.19 -15.67 -2.82
N THR A 161 5.83 -16.83 -2.67
CA THR A 161 5.31 -18.13 -3.08
C THR A 161 5.64 -19.16 -2.02
N TRP A 162 4.62 -19.87 -1.54
CA TRP A 162 4.79 -20.80 -0.43
C TRP A 162 3.89 -22.02 -0.53
N LYS A 163 4.30 -23.09 0.16
CA LYS A 163 3.61 -24.37 0.19
C LYS A 163 2.86 -24.53 1.51
N PRO A 164 1.53 -24.73 1.51
CA PRO A 164 0.79 -25.03 2.72
C PRO A 164 1.14 -26.42 3.25
N ARG A 165 1.04 -26.59 4.57
CA ARG A 165 1.14 -27.91 5.19
C ARG A 165 -0.25 -28.55 5.27
N SER A 166 -0.39 -29.74 4.69
CA SER A 166 -1.67 -30.46 4.70
C SER A 166 -2.16 -30.74 6.13
N GLY A 167 -3.45 -30.51 6.39
CA GLY A 167 -4.08 -30.76 7.69
C GLY A 167 -3.62 -29.86 8.83
N ARG A 168 -2.92 -28.75 8.53
CA ARG A 168 -2.53 -27.72 9.51
C ARG A 168 -2.88 -26.33 8.99
N SER A 169 -3.06 -25.39 9.92
CA SER A 169 -3.18 -23.98 9.55
C SER A 169 -1.79 -23.42 9.26
N THR A 170 -1.68 -22.66 8.16
CA THR A 170 -0.50 -21.85 7.85
C THR A 170 -0.88 -20.38 8.02
N PHE A 171 0.00 -19.59 8.61
CA PHE A 171 -0.18 -18.15 8.79
C PHE A 171 0.80 -17.39 7.91
N ARG A 172 0.33 -16.29 7.30
CA ARG A 172 1.12 -15.39 6.47
C ARG A 172 0.80 -13.94 6.83
N ASP A 173 1.80 -13.10 6.74
CA ASP A 173 1.65 -11.66 6.84
C ASP A 173 1.53 -11.11 5.41
N LEU A 174 0.44 -10.39 5.13
CA LEU A 174 0.16 -9.73 3.85
C LEU A 174 0.29 -8.20 3.97
N SER A 175 0.88 -7.74 5.06
CA SER A 175 1.21 -6.34 5.29
C SER A 175 2.38 -5.92 4.40
N GLY A 176 2.47 -4.63 4.11
CA GLY A 176 3.54 -4.09 3.30
C GLY A 176 3.23 -2.65 2.92
N CYS A 177 4.15 -2.02 2.19
CA CYS A 177 3.98 -0.67 1.69
C CYS A 177 3.99 -0.69 0.16
N ARG A 178 3.40 0.35 -0.44
CA ARG A 178 3.39 0.53 -1.89
C ARG A 178 3.88 1.93 -2.24
N GLY A 179 4.65 2.04 -3.32
CA GLY A 179 5.15 3.29 -3.85
C GLY A 179 5.61 3.16 -5.30
N SER A 180 5.52 4.24 -6.07
CA SER A 180 6.07 4.48 -7.42
C SER A 180 6.40 3.29 -8.31
N GLY A 181 5.48 2.33 -8.40
CA GLY A 181 5.55 1.18 -9.31
C GLY A 181 5.68 -0.20 -8.66
N GLY A 182 5.81 -0.30 -7.33
CA GLY A 182 5.98 -1.59 -6.66
C GLY A 182 5.48 -1.64 -5.21
N ALA A 183 5.44 -2.85 -4.67
CA ALA A 183 5.20 -3.10 -3.25
C ALA A 183 6.43 -3.72 -2.59
N VAL A 184 6.58 -3.48 -1.29
CA VAL A 184 7.65 -4.06 -0.48
C VAL A 184 7.11 -4.61 0.82
N MET A 185 7.82 -5.58 1.37
CA MET A 185 7.54 -6.13 2.70
C MET A 185 7.87 -5.12 3.81
N PRO A 186 7.27 -5.26 5.00
CA PRO A 186 7.61 -4.45 6.17
C PRO A 186 9.10 -4.58 6.52
N GLY A 187 9.73 -3.47 6.91
CA GLY A 187 11.15 -3.38 7.24
C GLY A 187 12.09 -3.19 6.04
N ILE A 188 11.55 -3.14 4.82
CA ILE A 188 12.33 -2.94 3.60
C ILE A 188 12.33 -1.47 3.18
N GLU A 189 13.50 -0.97 2.78
CA GLU A 189 13.64 0.34 2.17
C GLU A 189 13.17 0.32 0.71
N MET A 190 12.44 1.36 0.32
CA MET A 190 12.12 1.65 -1.08
C MET A 190 13.10 2.73 -1.56
N PRO A 191 14.12 2.36 -2.34
CA PRO A 191 15.16 3.29 -2.76
C PRO A 191 14.64 4.37 -3.71
N TYR A 192 13.48 4.17 -4.33
CA TYR A 192 12.91 5.10 -5.29
C TYR A 192 11.39 5.22 -5.13
N LEU A 193 10.94 6.39 -4.68
CA LEU A 193 9.53 6.80 -4.65
C LEU A 193 9.25 7.94 -5.64
N GLY A 194 10.23 8.31 -6.46
CA GLY A 194 10.19 9.49 -7.32
C GLY A 194 11.47 10.31 -7.18
N PRO A 195 11.58 11.44 -7.89
CA PRO A 195 12.79 12.26 -7.90
C PRO A 195 13.24 12.65 -6.48
N CYS A 196 14.46 12.25 -6.11
CA CYS A 196 15.07 12.50 -4.80
C CYS A 196 14.19 12.14 -3.60
N SER A 197 13.38 11.10 -3.76
CA SER A 197 12.56 10.56 -2.69
C SER A 197 12.83 9.07 -2.55
N SER A 198 13.13 8.67 -1.33
CA SER A 198 13.15 7.28 -0.92
C SER A 198 12.11 7.11 0.19
N GLY A 199 11.87 5.87 0.60
CA GLY A 199 11.06 5.64 1.78
C GLY A 199 11.45 4.38 2.51
N VAL A 200 10.96 4.27 3.72
CA VAL A 200 11.13 3.09 4.54
C VAL A 200 9.75 2.54 4.87
N CYS A 201 9.51 1.28 4.54
CA CYS A 201 8.32 0.60 5.01
C CYS A 201 8.56 0.16 6.46
N SER A 202 7.88 0.77 7.42
CA SER A 202 8.00 0.36 8.82
C SER A 202 7.44 -1.05 9.05
N LEU A 203 7.78 -1.67 10.19
CA LEU A 203 7.26 -3.00 10.58
C LEU A 203 5.74 -3.04 10.73
N SER A 204 5.10 -1.88 10.97
CA SER A 204 3.64 -1.73 11.03
C SER A 204 3.01 -1.39 9.68
N ALA A 205 3.75 -1.55 8.58
CA ALA A 205 3.30 -1.26 7.22
C ALA A 205 2.89 0.20 6.96
N VAL A 206 3.51 1.13 7.68
CA VAL A 206 3.43 2.58 7.39
C VAL A 206 4.63 2.97 6.54
N LEU A 207 4.36 3.60 5.39
CA LEU A 207 5.39 4.16 4.53
C LEU A 207 5.82 5.53 5.05
N SER A 208 7.08 5.64 5.46
CA SER A 208 7.72 6.92 5.75
C SER A 208 8.53 7.36 4.54
N THR A 209 8.16 8.48 3.93
CA THR A 209 8.91 9.06 2.82
C THR A 209 10.01 9.97 3.35
N VAL A 210 11.20 9.83 2.77
CA VAL A 210 12.35 10.69 3.03
C VAL A 210 12.60 11.50 1.76
N THR A 211 12.45 12.82 1.88
CA THR A 211 12.76 13.79 0.82
C THR A 211 14.05 14.53 1.14
N CYS A 212 14.43 15.49 0.28
CA CYS A 212 15.49 16.44 0.59
C CYS A 212 15.20 17.16 1.91
N GLY A 213 16.22 17.27 2.76
CA GLY A 213 16.22 18.16 3.90
C GLY A 213 16.32 19.63 3.49
N PRO A 214 16.15 20.57 4.44
CA PRO A 214 16.19 22.02 4.18
C PRO A 214 17.50 22.52 3.54
N ALA A 215 18.59 21.77 3.72
CA ALA A 215 19.90 22.08 3.19
C ALA A 215 20.34 21.10 2.09
N GLU A 216 19.41 20.38 1.45
CA GLU A 216 19.70 19.44 0.36
C GLU A 216 19.02 19.88 -0.93
N VAL A 217 19.70 19.67 -2.05
CA VAL A 217 19.16 19.90 -3.40
C VAL A 217 19.06 18.56 -4.12
N CYS A 218 17.97 18.40 -4.87
CA CYS A 218 17.77 17.25 -5.73
C CYS A 218 18.61 17.39 -7.01
N GLN A 219 19.51 16.43 -7.24
CA GLN A 219 20.33 16.37 -8.44
C GLN A 219 19.55 15.76 -9.61
N ALA A 220 20.00 16.03 -10.84
CA ALA A 220 19.40 15.49 -12.05
C ALA A 220 19.47 13.95 -12.14
N ASP A 221 20.39 13.33 -11.41
CA ASP A 221 20.52 11.88 -11.27
C ASP A 221 19.63 11.29 -10.15
N ASN A 222 18.69 12.08 -9.61
CA ASN A 222 17.83 11.75 -8.49
C ASN A 222 18.55 11.50 -7.15
N THR A 223 19.82 11.91 -7.03
CA THR A 223 20.54 11.87 -5.76
C THR A 223 20.33 13.14 -4.95
N ARG A 224 20.49 13.04 -3.63
CA ARG A 224 20.42 14.17 -2.70
C ARG A 224 21.83 14.66 -2.41
N ARG A 225 22.04 15.97 -2.50
CA ARG A 225 23.33 16.57 -2.14
C ARG A 225 23.11 17.72 -1.19
N HIS A 226 23.90 17.79 -0.13
CA HIS A 226 23.92 18.99 0.70
C HIS A 226 24.29 20.21 -0.15
N SER A 227 23.44 21.22 -0.09
CA SER A 227 23.76 22.56 -0.54
C SER A 227 24.86 23.09 0.36
N LEU A 228 26.04 23.27 -0.19
CA LEU A 228 27.14 24.00 0.46
C LEU A 228 26.84 25.52 0.56
N ALA A 229 25.62 25.97 0.24
CA ALA A 229 25.18 27.33 0.43
C ALA A 229 24.86 27.67 1.90
N MET A 230 25.78 27.37 2.82
CA MET A 230 26.03 28.22 3.97
C MET A 230 27.35 28.94 3.71
N GLY A 231 27.32 30.01 2.91
CA GLY A 231 28.46 30.93 2.81
C GLY A 231 28.69 31.63 1.49
N LEU A 232 28.23 31.10 0.35
CA LEU A 232 28.23 31.83 -0.91
C LEU A 232 27.07 31.35 -1.78
N SER A 233 26.08 32.22 -1.99
CA SER A 233 25.31 32.17 -3.23
C SER A 233 26.33 32.22 -4.36
N ILE A 234 26.56 31.09 -5.06
CA ILE A 234 27.18 31.14 -6.36
C ILE A 234 26.14 31.77 -7.27
N MET A 235 26.16 33.09 -7.26
CA MET A 235 25.56 33.91 -8.30
C MET A 235 26.43 33.62 -9.52
N GLU A 236 26.01 32.72 -10.41
CA GLU A 236 26.60 32.66 -11.75
C GLU A 236 26.26 33.98 -12.45
N VAL A 237 27.10 34.99 -12.23
CA VAL A 237 27.05 36.24 -12.97
C VAL A 237 27.96 36.03 -14.18
N PHE A 238 27.37 35.75 -15.33
CA PHE A 238 28.08 35.91 -16.60
C PHE A 238 28.25 37.42 -16.84
N VAL A 239 29.45 37.94 -16.57
CA VAL A 239 29.88 39.27 -17.02
C VAL A 239 30.90 39.09 -18.13
N TRP A 240 30.58 39.57 -19.33
CA TRP A 240 31.57 39.87 -20.36
C TRP A 240 31.41 41.34 -20.77
N SER A 241 32.55 42.03 -20.86
CA SER A 241 32.68 43.49 -20.92
C SER A 241 32.43 44.11 -22.32
N PHE A 242 32.11 45.40 -22.26
CA PHE A 242 31.66 46.37 -23.26
C PHE A 242 32.44 46.49 -24.59
N THR A 243 31.72 46.94 -25.63
CA THR A 243 32.11 48.12 -26.43
C THR A 243 30.92 49.09 -26.62
N ALA A 244 31.28 50.36 -26.81
CA ALA A 244 30.50 51.59 -26.69
C ALA A 244 29.12 51.61 -27.38
N GLY A 245 28.11 52.16 -26.66
CA GLY A 245 26.85 52.59 -27.27
C GLY A 245 25.58 52.31 -26.45
N GLY A 246 25.47 52.83 -25.22
CA GLY A 246 24.17 53.22 -24.62
C GLY A 246 22.96 52.25 -24.61
N ILE A 247 23.13 50.93 -24.53
CA ILE A 247 21.98 50.00 -24.38
C ILE A 247 21.83 49.58 -22.89
N PRO A 248 20.63 49.67 -22.29
CA PRO A 248 20.40 49.19 -20.93
C PRO A 248 20.48 47.67 -20.87
N VAL A 249 21.38 47.15 -20.02
CA VAL A 249 21.53 45.72 -19.75
C VAL A 249 20.55 45.32 -18.63
N SER A 250 19.76 44.27 -18.86
CA SER A 250 18.95 43.64 -17.81
C SER A 250 19.71 42.44 -17.23
N ILE A 251 19.94 42.45 -15.92
CA ILE A 251 20.50 41.31 -15.19
C ILE A 251 19.35 40.40 -14.78
N TYR A 252 19.49 39.11 -15.07
CA TYR A 252 18.53 38.10 -14.66
C TYR A 252 19.22 37.13 -13.69
N ALA A 253 18.70 37.03 -12.47
CA ALA A 253 19.12 36.04 -11.49
C ALA A 253 18.20 34.82 -11.56
N ARG A 254 18.79 33.62 -11.59
CA ARG A 254 18.05 32.36 -11.47
C ARG A 254 18.17 31.88 -10.03
N THR A 255 17.04 31.83 -9.33
CA THR A 255 16.92 31.09 -8.07
C THR A 255 16.33 29.73 -8.38
N ASP A 256 17.10 28.66 -8.22
CA ASP A 256 16.53 27.32 -8.32
C ASP A 256 15.64 27.08 -7.08
N PRO A 257 14.35 26.78 -7.26
CA PRO A 257 13.46 26.56 -6.13
C PRO A 257 13.85 25.29 -5.37
N PRO A 258 13.62 25.25 -4.05
CA PRO A 258 13.72 24.01 -3.30
C PRO A 258 12.64 23.04 -3.81
N CYS A 259 13.09 22.00 -4.51
CA CYS A 259 12.40 20.74 -4.76
C CYS A 259 10.90 20.83 -5.12
N THR A 260 10.55 21.61 -6.15
CA THR A 260 9.36 21.35 -6.95
C THR A 260 9.74 20.44 -8.12
N GLY A 261 8.86 19.51 -8.50
CA GLY A 261 9.09 18.47 -9.53
C GLY A 261 9.55 18.98 -10.91
N PRO A 262 9.62 18.07 -11.91
CA PRO A 262 10.56 18.17 -13.02
C PRO A 262 10.42 19.48 -13.79
N ALA A 263 11.53 20.21 -13.87
CA ALA A 263 11.73 21.40 -14.70
C ALA A 263 10.56 22.40 -14.71
N SER A 264 10.13 22.90 -13.54
CA SER A 264 9.49 24.21 -13.54
C SER A 264 10.56 25.24 -13.94
N SER A 265 10.40 25.81 -15.14
CA SER A 265 11.15 26.97 -15.62
C SER A 265 11.40 27.95 -14.48
N GLY A 266 12.68 28.13 -14.11
CA GLY A 266 13.07 29.08 -13.06
C GLY A 266 12.44 30.44 -13.32
N THR A 267 11.92 31.07 -12.27
CA THR A 267 11.32 32.40 -12.38
C THR A 267 12.45 33.42 -12.46
N TRP A 268 12.55 34.11 -13.61
CA TRP A 268 13.54 35.16 -13.79
C TRP A 268 13.05 36.44 -13.13
N HIS A 269 13.78 36.94 -12.13
CA HIS A 269 13.54 38.25 -11.55
C HIS A 269 14.41 39.29 -12.26
N ARG A 270 13.77 40.31 -12.87
CA ARG A 270 14.46 41.46 -13.48
C ARG A 270 14.73 42.49 -12.38
N GLY A 271 16.00 42.73 -12.06
CA GLY A 271 16.43 43.89 -11.27
C GLY A 271 16.97 44.99 -12.19
N GLN A 272 16.49 46.22 -12.07
CA GLN A 272 17.14 47.40 -12.65
C GLN A 272 17.98 48.08 -11.56
N ILE A 273 19.27 48.27 -11.83
CA ILE A 273 20.14 49.14 -11.02
C ILE A 273 20.23 50.45 -11.80
N SER A 274 19.73 51.56 -11.22
CA SER A 274 19.97 52.90 -11.76
C SER A 274 21.12 53.55 -10.98
N GLU A 275 22.28 53.71 -11.60
CA GLU A 275 23.34 54.57 -11.08
C GLU A 275 23.18 55.97 -11.67
N THR A 276 22.87 56.94 -10.81
CA THR A 276 23.01 58.38 -11.13
C THR A 276 24.44 58.81 -10.80
N PHE A 277 25.22 59.18 -11.81
CA PHE A 277 26.51 59.84 -11.62
C PHE A 277 26.32 61.35 -11.40
N PRO A 278 26.94 61.97 -10.39
CA PRO A 278 26.96 63.42 -10.26
C PRO A 278 27.99 64.04 -11.23
N GLU A 279 27.56 65.00 -12.03
CA GLU A 279 28.41 65.83 -12.90
C GLU A 279 29.41 66.66 -12.07
N ARG A 280 30.64 66.80 -12.58
CA ARG A 280 31.62 67.82 -12.18
C ARG A 280 31.90 68.73 -13.36
#